data_AF-A0A1G2ZH97-F1
#
_entry.id   AF-A0A1G2ZH97-F1
#
_cell.length_a   1.000
_cell.length_b   1.000
_cell.length_c   1.000
_cell.angle_alpha   90.00
_cell.angle_beta   90.00
_cell.angle_gamma   90.00
#
_symmetry.space_group_name_H-M   'P 1'
#
loop_
_entity.id
_entity.type
_entity.pdbx_description
1 polymer ?
#
loop_
_entity_poly.entity_id
_entity_poly.type
_entity_poly.pdbx_seq_one_letter_code
_entity_poly.pdbx_strand_id
1 'polypeptide(L)'
;MPTYACQTTPIGNGAISVIEVVGSEVLTRVNTIFLSKSGRPIEKPFKLYYGHIYEQSNPIDEVIARFISREESFSGEDTVEINCHGGFLPARKILDALHKLGIEKISQNELIQIAYQNKKIDRIQQEALSLLPTAVTRFSAKVLNDQYNGALSGAIKKIIENTDTPTIKSEIAILLETADLGISLESPKKIGIVGAPNVGKSTLFNALIGKYRVLVHPTPGTTRDPIKEIIAIDEIPFEITDTAGVRKPQDKLEEMSIERTEGIIRRADLLLMLYDAEGTDDLDTEKSSLRILNKVDLKHNVRADGFDVAVSALNGTNIDTLRQKILEHLQLAGMKYSSGKAIVFTNRQKVLLDEIKKIDSNTATQKIILNKLLWE
;
A
#
# COMPACT_ATOMS: atom_id res chain seq x y z
N MET A 1 5.28 33.64 0.25
CA MET A 1 5.05 32.34 0.93
C MET A 1 6.05 31.33 0.37
N PRO A 2 6.42 30.25 1.09
CA PRO A 2 7.28 29.24 0.51
C PRO A 2 6.63 28.66 -0.76
N THR A 3 7.45 28.40 -1.78
CA THR A 3 7.04 27.77 -3.04
C THR A 3 7.81 26.47 -3.15
N TYR A 4 7.12 25.41 -3.55
CA TYR A 4 7.66 24.07 -3.54
C TYR A 4 7.68 23.46 -4.93
N ALA A 5 8.59 22.49 -5.16
CA ALA A 5 8.62 21.67 -6.37
C ALA A 5 8.57 20.19 -5.99
N CYS A 6 7.67 19.44 -6.62
CA CYS A 6 7.48 18.02 -6.41
C CYS A 6 7.54 17.28 -7.75
N GLN A 7 8.34 16.23 -7.86
CA GLN A 7 8.22 15.30 -8.98
C GLN A 7 7.12 14.28 -8.65
N THR A 8 6.04 14.29 -9.43
CA THR A 8 4.84 13.48 -9.16
C THR A 8 4.82 12.15 -9.91
N THR A 9 5.79 11.93 -10.80
CA THR A 9 6.08 10.64 -11.45
C THR A 9 7.23 9.90 -10.75
N PRO A 10 7.29 8.55 -10.86
CA PRO A 10 8.43 7.78 -10.36
C PRO A 10 9.78 8.28 -10.88
N ILE A 11 10.78 8.31 -10.00
CA ILE A 11 12.16 8.62 -10.38
C ILE A 11 12.71 7.45 -11.19
N GLY A 12 13.15 7.70 -12.42
CA GLY A 12 13.72 6.66 -13.27
C GLY A 12 13.76 7.04 -14.73
N ASN A 13 13.69 6.04 -15.60
CA ASN A 13 13.56 6.22 -17.04
C ASN A 13 12.11 5.95 -17.44
N GLY A 14 11.49 6.94 -18.07
CA GLY A 14 10.17 6.86 -18.71
C GLY A 14 10.09 7.84 -19.87
N ALA A 15 8.95 7.88 -20.57
CA ALA A 15 8.74 8.84 -21.65
C ALA A 15 8.58 10.27 -21.11
N ILE A 16 7.86 10.42 -20.00
CA ILE A 16 7.49 11.71 -19.42
C ILE A 16 7.78 11.69 -17.91
N SER A 17 8.31 12.80 -17.41
CA SER A 17 8.33 13.11 -15.98
C SER A 17 7.50 14.36 -15.74
N VAL A 18 6.72 14.34 -14.66
CA VAL A 18 5.86 15.46 -14.25
C VAL A 18 6.43 16.10 -13.00
N ILE A 19 6.58 17.43 -13.04
CA ILE A 19 7.01 18.27 -11.90
C ILE A 19 5.91 19.29 -11.64
N GLU A 20 5.38 19.30 -10.42
CA GLU A 20 4.45 20.32 -9.94
C GLU A 20 5.20 21.36 -9.11
N VAL A 21 5.06 22.62 -9.48
CA VAL A 21 5.56 23.78 -8.72
C VAL A 21 4.36 24.46 -8.07
N VAL A 22 4.34 24.55 -6.75
CA VAL A 22 3.14 24.90 -5.97
C VAL A 22 3.43 26.07 -5.02
N GLY A 23 2.57 27.10 -5.02
CA GLY A 23 2.66 28.26 -4.14
C GLY A 23 2.23 29.58 -4.77
N SER A 24 2.22 30.66 -3.99
CA SER A 24 1.68 31.97 -4.41
C SER A 24 2.51 32.71 -5.47
N GLU A 25 3.76 32.29 -5.74
CA GLU A 25 4.69 32.95 -6.67
C GLU A 25 5.06 32.07 -7.87
N VAL A 26 4.34 30.98 -8.11
CA VAL A 26 4.69 29.98 -9.13
C VAL A 26 4.81 30.56 -10.53
N LEU A 27 3.88 31.42 -10.94
CA LEU A 27 3.89 32.04 -12.26
C LEU A 27 5.12 32.92 -12.44
N THR A 28 5.41 33.79 -11.46
CA THR A 28 6.56 34.70 -11.52
C THR A 28 7.86 33.91 -11.59
N ARG A 29 8.05 32.93 -10.70
CA ARG A 29 9.31 32.19 -10.60
C ARG A 29 9.51 31.25 -11.77
N VAL A 30 8.51 30.46 -12.18
CA VAL A 30 8.67 29.51 -13.29
C VAL A 30 8.89 30.23 -14.62
N ASN A 31 8.21 31.36 -14.87
CA ASN A 31 8.43 32.14 -16.09
C ASN A 31 9.85 32.75 -16.20
N THR A 32 10.66 32.77 -15.12
CA THR A 32 12.07 33.20 -15.23
C THR A 32 12.96 32.22 -15.98
N ILE A 33 12.62 30.93 -15.94
CA ILE A 33 13.39 29.85 -16.58
C ILE A 33 12.65 29.21 -17.76
N PHE A 34 11.34 29.42 -17.87
CA PHE A 34 10.53 28.92 -18.98
C PHE A 34 10.38 29.96 -20.09
N LEU A 35 10.72 29.56 -21.32
CA LEU A 35 10.49 30.35 -22.52
C LEU A 35 9.57 29.59 -23.46
N SER A 36 8.36 30.13 -23.68
CA SER A 36 7.42 29.51 -24.62
C SER A 36 7.84 29.75 -26.08
N LYS A 37 7.54 28.79 -26.96
CA LYS A 37 7.75 28.94 -28.41
C LYS A 37 6.94 30.11 -29.00
N SER A 38 5.83 30.48 -28.36
CA SER A 38 4.99 31.60 -28.78
C SER A 38 5.48 32.97 -28.29
N GLY A 39 6.50 33.01 -27.43
CA GLY A 39 6.98 34.21 -26.75
C GLY A 39 6.08 34.70 -25.60
N ARG A 40 4.94 34.04 -25.33
CA ARG A 40 4.02 34.40 -24.25
C ARG A 40 4.37 33.66 -22.95
N PRO A 41 4.31 34.32 -21.78
CA PRO A 41 4.50 33.66 -20.50
C PRO A 41 3.31 32.75 -20.15
N ILE A 42 3.52 31.84 -19.20
CA ILE A 42 2.46 31.08 -18.53
C ILE A 42 1.64 32.09 -17.71
N GLU A 43 0.32 32.13 -17.92
CA GLU A 43 -0.53 33.14 -17.26
C GLU A 43 -1.99 32.67 -17.03
N LYS A 44 -2.58 31.90 -17.96
CA LYS A 44 -4.01 31.52 -17.91
C LYS A 44 -4.18 30.05 -17.52
N PRO A 45 -5.18 29.74 -16.67
CA PRO A 45 -5.59 28.36 -16.47
C PRO A 45 -6.17 27.77 -17.76
N PHE A 46 -6.26 26.43 -17.82
CA PHE A 46 -6.80 25.66 -18.96
C PHE A 46 -6.05 25.81 -20.29
N LYS A 47 -4.80 26.31 -20.27
CA LYS A 47 -3.97 26.43 -21.46
C LYS A 47 -2.66 25.67 -21.30
N LEU A 48 -2.27 24.99 -22.39
CA LEU A 48 -0.96 24.36 -22.50
C LEU A 48 0.04 25.34 -23.15
N TYR A 49 1.24 25.38 -22.57
CA TYR A 49 2.35 26.20 -23.01
C TYR A 49 3.50 25.29 -23.40
N TYR A 50 3.83 25.24 -24.69
CA TYR A 50 4.97 24.51 -25.20
C TYR A 50 6.18 25.43 -25.32
N GLY A 51 7.34 24.97 -24.84
CA GLY A 51 8.53 25.79 -24.72
C GLY A 51 9.73 25.01 -24.22
N HIS A 52 10.73 25.75 -23.73
CA HIS A 52 11.94 25.17 -23.16
C HIS A 52 12.17 25.73 -21.76
N ILE A 53 12.73 24.90 -20.88
CA ILE A 53 13.31 25.37 -19.61
C ILE A 53 14.79 25.57 -19.80
N TYR A 54 15.31 26.68 -19.28
CA TYR A 54 16.71 27.07 -19.37
C TYR A 54 17.37 27.12 -17.99
N GLU A 55 18.66 26.84 -17.97
CA GLU A 55 19.57 27.24 -16.91
C GLU A 55 20.51 28.29 -17.49
N GLN A 56 20.37 29.54 -17.03
CA GLN A 56 21.06 30.70 -17.61
C GLN A 56 20.73 30.84 -19.11
N SER A 57 21.62 30.42 -20.00
CA SER A 57 21.43 30.45 -21.45
C SER A 57 21.42 29.05 -22.09
N ASN A 58 21.60 28.00 -21.29
CA ASN A 58 21.63 26.62 -21.79
C ASN A 58 20.24 25.99 -21.68
N PRO A 59 19.67 25.46 -22.77
CA PRO A 59 18.42 24.73 -22.70
C PRO A 59 18.63 23.45 -21.89
N ILE A 60 17.78 23.23 -20.88
CA ILE A 60 17.75 22.00 -20.09
C ILE A 60 16.92 20.96 -20.82
N ASP A 61 15.68 21.32 -21.16
CA ASP A 61 14.72 20.42 -21.79
C ASP A 61 13.62 21.20 -22.51
N GLU A 62 13.02 20.54 -23.50
CA GLU A 62 11.78 20.95 -24.14
C GLU A 62 10.58 20.40 -23.35
N VAL A 63 9.63 21.25 -23.00
CA VAL A 63 8.56 20.91 -22.04
C VAL A 63 7.19 21.40 -22.49
N ILE A 64 6.16 20.79 -21.91
CA ILE A 64 4.79 21.32 -21.89
C ILE A 64 4.46 21.73 -20.47
N ALA A 65 4.15 23.01 -20.27
CA ALA A 65 3.74 23.54 -18.99
C ALA A 65 2.25 23.93 -19.00
N ARG A 66 1.59 23.84 -17.83
CA ARG A 66 0.23 24.37 -17.62
C ARG A 66 0.11 25.03 -16.27
N PHE A 67 -0.73 26.06 -16.20
CA PHE A 67 -1.12 26.70 -14.94
C PHE A 67 -2.46 26.14 -14.47
N ILE A 68 -2.55 25.88 -13.17
CA ILE A 68 -3.74 25.41 -12.46
C ILE A 68 -3.94 26.39 -11.30
N SER A 69 -5.11 27.04 -11.23
CA SER A 69 -5.37 27.99 -10.15
C SER A 69 -5.60 27.28 -8.83
N ARG A 70 -5.42 28.00 -7.73
CA ARG A 70 -5.70 27.56 -6.36
C ARG A 70 -7.04 26.83 -6.18
N GLU A 71 -8.09 27.30 -6.82
CA GLU A 71 -9.44 26.75 -6.68
C GLU A 71 -9.52 25.32 -7.25
N GLU A 72 -8.78 25.07 -8.33
CA GLU A 72 -8.81 23.84 -9.11
C GLU A 72 -7.68 22.88 -8.77
N SER A 73 -6.60 23.37 -8.16
CA SER A 73 -5.45 22.56 -7.83
C SER A 73 -5.76 21.55 -6.73
N PHE A 74 -5.03 20.43 -6.75
CA PHE A 74 -5.08 19.42 -5.71
C PHE A 74 -4.65 20.00 -4.35
N SER A 75 -3.54 20.75 -4.35
CA SER A 75 -2.92 21.34 -3.16
C SER A 75 -3.76 22.47 -2.54
N GLY A 76 -4.69 23.07 -3.28
CA GLY A 76 -5.36 24.29 -2.86
C GLY A 76 -4.40 25.49 -2.84
N GLU A 77 -3.38 25.47 -3.70
CA GLU A 77 -2.47 26.58 -4.02
C GLU A 77 -2.30 26.70 -5.54
N ASP A 78 -1.93 27.88 -6.02
CA ASP A 78 -1.56 28.07 -7.42
C ASP A 78 -0.44 27.09 -7.82
N THR A 79 -0.60 26.43 -8.96
CA THR A 79 0.30 25.35 -9.39
C THR A 79 0.69 25.50 -10.86
N VAL A 80 1.98 25.35 -11.15
CA VAL A 80 2.48 25.15 -12.52
C VAL A 80 2.95 23.72 -12.65
N GLU A 81 2.31 22.95 -13.52
CA GLU A 81 2.74 21.60 -13.87
C GLU A 81 3.63 21.64 -15.11
N ILE A 82 4.79 20.99 -15.02
CA ILE A 82 5.81 20.92 -16.05
C ILE A 82 5.97 19.45 -16.45
N ASN A 83 5.64 19.15 -17.71
CA ASN A 83 5.83 17.85 -18.33
C ASN A 83 7.12 17.88 -19.16
N CYS A 84 8.13 17.13 -18.73
CA CYS A 84 9.46 17.06 -19.33
C CYS A 84 9.79 15.63 -19.76
N HIS A 85 10.90 15.43 -20.46
CA HIS A 85 11.35 14.09 -20.85
C HIS A 85 11.63 13.24 -19.60
N GLY A 86 11.10 12.02 -19.58
CA GLY A 86 11.15 11.13 -18.41
C GLY A 86 12.50 10.46 -18.15
N GLY A 87 13.59 10.97 -18.72
CA GLY A 87 14.93 10.52 -18.35
C GLY A 87 15.30 10.97 -16.94
N PHE A 88 16.24 10.27 -16.30
CA PHE A 88 16.70 10.66 -14.96
C PHE A 88 17.31 12.08 -14.90
N LEU A 89 18.05 12.50 -15.94
CA LEU A 89 18.75 13.78 -15.95
C LEU A 89 17.85 15.00 -16.22
N PRO A 90 16.91 15.01 -17.20
CA PRO A 90 16.06 16.16 -17.46
C PRO A 90 15.27 16.64 -16.23
N ALA A 91 14.51 15.75 -15.59
CA ALA A 91 13.71 16.09 -14.42
C ALA A 91 14.58 16.61 -13.25
N ARG A 92 15.72 15.97 -13.02
CA ARG A 92 16.67 16.39 -11.98
C ARG A 92 17.23 17.80 -12.24
N LYS A 93 17.65 18.09 -13.47
CA LYS A 93 18.16 19.41 -13.84
C LYS A 93 17.09 20.51 -13.71
N ILE A 94 15.84 20.22 -14.06
CA ILE A 94 14.72 21.16 -13.86
C ILE A 94 14.50 21.43 -12.37
N LEU A 95 14.48 20.39 -11.53
CA LEU A 95 14.38 20.56 -10.07
C LEU A 95 15.54 21.37 -9.49
N ASP A 96 16.77 21.13 -9.94
CA ASP A 96 17.96 21.88 -9.52
C ASP A 96 17.87 23.36 -9.95
N ALA A 97 17.37 23.63 -11.16
CA ALA A 97 17.14 24.99 -11.65
C ALA A 97 16.05 25.73 -10.84
N LEU A 98 14.93 25.05 -10.53
CA LEU A 98 13.89 25.57 -9.64
C LEU A 98 14.45 25.87 -8.25
N HIS A 99 15.28 24.98 -7.71
CA HIS A 99 15.91 25.18 -6.40
C HIS A 99 16.77 26.44 -6.34
N LYS A 100 17.52 26.75 -7.41
CA LYS A 100 18.28 28.01 -7.52
C LYS A 100 17.41 29.27 -7.52
N LEU A 101 16.12 29.16 -7.83
CA LEU A 101 15.13 30.23 -7.71
C LEU A 101 14.48 30.30 -6.31
N GLY A 102 15.04 29.59 -5.33
CA GLY A 102 14.51 29.51 -3.97
C GLY A 102 13.21 28.72 -3.87
N ILE A 103 12.95 27.81 -4.81
CA ILE A 103 11.82 26.86 -4.75
C ILE A 103 12.32 25.59 -4.04
N GLU A 104 11.71 25.23 -2.92
CA GLU A 104 12.14 24.10 -2.13
C GLU A 104 11.64 22.77 -2.72
N LYS A 105 12.48 21.74 -2.78
CA LYS A 105 12.05 20.43 -3.26
C LYS A 105 11.33 19.68 -2.14
N ILE A 106 10.15 19.17 -2.44
CA ILE A 106 9.35 18.35 -1.53
C ILE A 106 9.04 16.97 -2.14
N SER A 107 8.73 16.03 -1.27
CA SER A 107 8.19 14.71 -1.63
C SER A 107 6.70 14.78 -1.99
N GLN A 108 6.20 13.71 -2.63
CA GLN A 108 4.77 13.56 -2.90
C GLN A 108 3.93 13.55 -1.61
N ASN A 109 4.44 12.96 -0.53
CA ASN A 109 3.74 12.95 0.76
C ASN A 109 3.61 14.36 1.37
N GLU A 110 4.62 15.21 1.18
CA GLU A 110 4.55 16.62 1.60
C GLU A 110 3.57 17.41 0.73
N LEU A 111 3.46 17.12 -0.57
CA LEU A 111 2.43 17.72 -1.42
C LEU A 111 1.02 17.33 -0.98
N ILE A 112 0.80 16.06 -0.63
CA ILE A 112 -0.47 15.58 -0.04
C ILE A 112 -0.75 16.28 1.29
N GLN A 113 0.28 16.49 2.12
CA GLN A 113 0.17 17.23 3.38
C GLN A 113 -0.30 18.69 3.17
N ILE A 114 0.16 19.36 2.10
CA ILE A 114 -0.32 20.71 1.75
C ILE A 114 -1.82 20.68 1.41
N ALA A 115 -2.26 19.73 0.58
CA ALA A 115 -3.69 19.59 0.23
C ALA A 115 -4.56 19.37 1.47
N TYR A 116 -4.07 18.57 2.42
CA TYR A 116 -4.71 18.34 3.71
C TYR A 116 -4.78 19.61 4.57
N GLN A 117 -3.67 20.34 4.72
CA GLN A 117 -3.62 21.61 5.47
C GLN A 117 -4.57 22.66 4.89
N ASN A 118 -4.72 22.67 3.56
CA ASN A 118 -5.66 23.53 2.83
C ASN A 118 -7.09 23.00 2.79
N LYS A 119 -7.40 21.91 3.51
CA LYS A 119 -8.73 21.30 3.63
C LYS A 119 -9.34 20.86 2.29
N LYS A 120 -8.52 20.59 1.28
CA LYS A 120 -8.95 20.00 0.00
C LYS A 120 -9.30 18.51 0.15
N ILE A 121 -8.63 17.86 1.11
CA ILE A 121 -8.87 16.48 1.52
C ILE A 121 -8.89 16.40 3.05
N ASP A 122 -9.57 15.39 3.58
CA ASP A 122 -9.49 15.04 5.01
C ASP A 122 -8.40 13.99 5.30
N ARG A 123 -8.17 13.69 6.58
CA ARG A 123 -7.11 12.79 7.05
C ARG A 123 -7.25 11.37 6.48
N ILE A 124 -8.48 10.90 6.31
CA ILE A 124 -8.77 9.57 5.77
C ILE A 124 -8.41 9.53 4.28
N GLN A 125 -8.78 10.56 3.52
CA GLN A 125 -8.43 10.69 2.11
C GLN A 125 -6.90 10.81 1.92
N GLN A 126 -6.22 11.54 2.82
CA GLN A 126 -4.76 11.62 2.84
C GLN A 126 -4.11 10.24 3.06
N GLU A 127 -4.58 9.46 4.05
CA GLU A 127 -4.09 8.11 4.30
C GLU A 127 -4.29 7.21 3.06
N ALA A 128 -5.48 7.27 2.45
CA ALA A 128 -5.78 6.48 1.25
C ALA A 128 -4.87 6.84 0.07
N LEU A 129 -4.67 8.14 -0.20
CA LEU A 129 -3.83 8.61 -1.30
C LEU A 129 -2.36 8.27 -1.10
N SER A 130 -1.89 8.20 0.15
CA SER A 130 -0.51 7.83 0.48
C SER A 130 -0.24 6.33 0.28
N LEU A 131 -1.27 5.50 0.44
CA LEU A 131 -1.21 4.04 0.26
C LEU A 131 -1.51 3.60 -1.19
N LEU A 132 -2.25 4.39 -1.95
CA LEU A 132 -2.68 4.01 -3.30
C LEU A 132 -1.50 3.62 -4.23
N PRO A 133 -0.35 4.33 -4.25
CA PRO A 133 0.79 3.94 -5.09
C PRO A 133 1.45 2.63 -4.69
N THR A 134 1.25 2.16 -3.46
CA THR A 134 1.82 0.90 -2.96
C THR A 134 0.87 -0.29 -3.13
N ALA A 135 -0.35 -0.06 -3.63
CA ALA A 135 -1.34 -1.10 -3.85
C ALA A 135 -0.86 -2.13 -4.88
N VAL A 136 -0.73 -3.38 -4.43
CA VAL A 136 -0.19 -4.47 -5.24
C VAL A 136 -1.29 -5.31 -5.93
N THR A 137 -2.53 -5.30 -5.42
CA THR A 137 -3.67 -6.00 -6.04
C THR A 137 -4.69 -5.02 -6.61
N ARG A 138 -5.48 -5.48 -7.60
CA ARG A 138 -6.57 -4.65 -8.17
C ARG A 138 -7.61 -4.32 -7.10
N PHE A 139 -7.85 -5.27 -6.20
CA PHE A 139 -8.74 -5.09 -5.08
C PHE A 139 -8.25 -4.01 -4.10
N SER A 140 -6.98 -4.05 -3.68
CA SER A 140 -6.40 -3.02 -2.82
C SER A 140 -6.52 -1.63 -3.46
N ALA A 141 -6.17 -1.51 -4.74
CA ALA A 141 -6.27 -0.24 -5.47
C ALA A 141 -7.72 0.25 -5.52
N LYS A 142 -8.69 -0.63 -5.78
CA LYS A 142 -10.11 -0.31 -5.80
C LYS A 142 -10.60 0.22 -4.44
N VAL A 143 -10.32 -0.51 -3.36
CA VAL A 143 -10.77 -0.12 -2.01
C VAL A 143 -10.17 1.23 -1.61
N LEU A 144 -8.86 1.41 -1.79
CA LEU A 144 -8.16 2.66 -1.46
C LEU A 144 -8.67 3.83 -2.31
N ASN A 145 -8.95 3.61 -3.60
CA ASN A 145 -9.54 4.64 -4.45
C ASN A 145 -10.96 5.02 -3.99
N ASP A 146 -11.78 4.06 -3.59
CA ASP A 146 -13.11 4.34 -3.04
C ASP A 146 -13.02 5.14 -1.72
N GLN A 147 -12.01 4.86 -0.87
CA GLN A 147 -11.79 5.63 0.36
C GLN A 147 -11.24 7.04 0.08
N TYR A 148 -10.34 7.19 -0.89
CA TYR A 148 -9.86 8.50 -1.37
C TYR A 148 -11.01 9.35 -1.93
N ASN A 149 -11.97 8.73 -2.62
CA ASN A 149 -13.20 9.38 -3.08
C ASN A 149 -14.22 9.64 -1.95
N GLY A 150 -13.85 9.41 -0.69
CA GLY A 150 -14.61 9.82 0.48
C GLY A 150 -15.63 8.80 0.97
N ALA A 151 -15.52 7.51 0.61
CA ALA A 151 -16.44 6.48 1.10
C ALA A 151 -16.48 6.41 2.63
N LEU A 152 -15.33 6.21 3.30
CA LEU A 152 -15.26 6.23 4.76
C LEU A 152 -15.52 7.62 5.32
N SER A 153 -14.95 8.68 4.74
CA SER A 153 -15.17 10.06 5.20
C SER A 153 -16.66 10.44 5.23
N GLY A 154 -17.41 10.08 4.20
CA GLY A 154 -18.85 10.31 4.11
C GLY A 154 -19.64 9.48 5.14
N ALA A 155 -19.24 8.23 5.37
CA ALA A 155 -19.83 7.40 6.42
C ALA A 155 -19.61 8.02 7.82
N ILE A 156 -18.38 8.44 8.13
CA ILE A 156 -18.04 9.08 9.41
C ILE A 156 -18.81 10.40 9.59
N LYS A 157 -18.90 11.24 8.55
CA LYS A 157 -19.68 12.50 8.61
C LYS A 157 -21.16 12.24 8.93
N LYS A 158 -21.77 11.21 8.33
CA LYS A 158 -23.15 10.79 8.66
C LYS A 158 -23.28 10.32 10.11
N ILE A 159 -22.31 9.54 10.61
CA ILE A 159 -22.31 9.10 12.01
C ILE A 159 -22.19 10.30 12.97
N ILE A 160 -21.40 11.33 12.62
CA ILE A 160 -21.28 12.56 13.42
C ILE A 160 -22.60 13.33 13.53
N GLU A 161 -23.45 13.28 12.50
CA GLU A 161 -24.77 13.92 12.50
C GLU A 161 -25.75 13.25 13.47
N ASN A 162 -25.57 11.95 13.76
CA ASN A 162 -26.39 11.22 14.71
C ASN A 162 -26.24 11.75 16.15
N THR A 163 -27.32 11.63 16.92
CA THR A 163 -27.38 12.05 18.34
C THR A 163 -27.56 10.87 19.31
N ASP A 164 -28.02 9.73 18.79
CA ASP A 164 -28.29 8.51 19.54
C ASP A 164 -27.01 7.65 19.70
N THR A 165 -26.53 7.51 20.94
CA THR A 165 -25.31 6.75 21.25
C THR A 165 -25.38 5.27 20.83
N PRO A 166 -26.47 4.51 21.09
CA PRO A 166 -26.63 3.15 20.58
C PRO A 166 -26.50 3.05 19.07
N THR A 167 -27.13 3.95 18.32
CA THR A 167 -27.03 4.00 16.84
C THR A 167 -25.59 4.23 16.39
N ILE A 168 -24.90 5.22 16.97
CA ILE A 168 -23.48 5.49 16.68
C ILE A 168 -22.61 4.24 16.94
N LYS A 169 -22.79 3.57 18.10
CA LYS A 169 -22.03 2.36 18.43
C LYS A 169 -22.31 1.22 17.45
N SER A 170 -23.55 1.06 17.00
CA SER A 170 -23.94 0.05 16.01
C SER A 170 -23.30 0.31 14.65
N GLU A 171 -23.38 1.54 14.14
CA GLU A 171 -22.77 1.92 12.87
C GLU A 171 -21.24 1.74 12.89
N ILE A 172 -20.59 2.09 14.00
CA ILE A 172 -19.15 1.87 14.19
C ILE A 172 -18.83 0.38 14.25
N ALA A 173 -19.67 -0.44 14.90
CA ALA A 173 -19.47 -1.89 14.93
C ALA A 173 -19.47 -2.48 13.51
N ILE A 174 -20.39 -2.04 12.65
CA ILE A 174 -20.45 -2.46 11.24
C ILE A 174 -19.19 -2.07 10.47
N LEU A 175 -18.65 -0.86 10.70
CA LEU A 175 -17.38 -0.44 10.07
C LEU A 175 -16.21 -1.34 10.49
N LEU A 176 -16.15 -1.67 11.78
CA LEU A 176 -15.09 -2.48 12.37
C LEU A 176 -15.12 -3.96 11.94
N GLU A 177 -16.27 -4.50 11.50
CA GLU A 177 -16.37 -5.86 10.95
C GLU A 177 -15.43 -6.09 9.75
N THR A 178 -15.11 -5.03 9.00
CA THR A 178 -14.24 -5.10 7.81
C THR A 178 -12.83 -4.54 8.04
N ALA A 179 -12.51 -4.13 9.27
CA ALA A 179 -11.24 -3.46 9.56
C ALA A 179 -10.03 -4.36 9.31
N ASP A 180 -10.12 -5.65 9.66
CA ASP A 180 -9.01 -6.59 9.47
C ASP A 180 -8.70 -6.82 7.98
N LEU A 181 -9.73 -6.80 7.12
CA LEU A 181 -9.54 -6.82 5.68
C LEU A 181 -8.86 -5.55 5.19
N GLY A 182 -9.39 -4.38 5.54
CA GLY A 182 -8.85 -3.10 5.08
C GLY A 182 -7.40 -2.89 5.53
N ILE A 183 -7.08 -3.20 6.79
CA ILE A 183 -5.72 -3.09 7.34
C ILE A 183 -4.77 -4.06 6.64
N SER A 184 -5.24 -5.25 6.25
CA SER A 184 -4.44 -6.20 5.47
C SER A 184 -4.04 -5.65 4.09
N LEU A 185 -4.72 -4.62 3.57
CA LEU A 185 -4.37 -3.96 2.32
C LEU A 185 -3.20 -2.98 2.48
N GLU A 186 -3.11 -2.31 3.63
CA GLU A 186 -1.99 -1.43 4.02
C GLU A 186 -0.77 -2.26 4.41
N SER A 187 -0.98 -3.24 5.28
CA SER A 187 0.05 -4.08 5.88
C SER A 187 -0.33 -5.55 5.66
N PRO A 188 0.10 -6.15 4.52
CA PRO A 188 -0.17 -7.54 4.21
C PRO A 188 0.22 -8.47 5.36
N LYS A 189 -0.70 -9.37 5.75
CA LYS A 189 -0.42 -10.37 6.78
C LYS A 189 0.70 -11.29 6.32
N LYS A 190 1.57 -11.67 7.26
CA LYS A 190 2.76 -12.49 7.03
C LYS A 190 2.48 -13.96 7.23
N ILE A 191 2.75 -14.75 6.19
CA ILE A 191 2.62 -16.20 6.20
C ILE A 191 4.02 -16.82 6.23
N GLY A 192 4.31 -17.60 7.26
CA GLY A 192 5.56 -18.36 7.40
C GLY A 192 5.35 -19.85 7.11
N ILE A 193 6.21 -20.45 6.28
CA ILE A 193 6.18 -21.90 6.04
C ILE A 193 7.25 -22.58 6.90
N VAL A 194 6.85 -23.45 7.82
CA VAL A 194 7.75 -24.17 8.73
C VAL A 194 7.51 -25.68 8.65
N GLY A 195 8.48 -26.48 9.09
CA GLY A 195 8.41 -27.94 9.04
C GLY A 195 9.78 -28.58 8.91
N ALA A 196 9.83 -29.90 9.05
CA ALA A 196 11.03 -30.73 8.96
C ALA A 196 11.86 -30.50 7.67
N PRO A 197 13.16 -30.80 7.65
CA PRO A 197 13.91 -30.93 6.40
C PRO A 197 13.19 -31.84 5.40
N ASN A 198 13.23 -31.51 4.11
CA ASN A 198 12.64 -32.30 3.01
C ASN A 198 11.11 -32.55 3.04
N VAL A 199 10.36 -31.94 3.95
CA VAL A 199 8.88 -32.05 4.00
C VAL A 199 8.16 -31.36 2.82
N GLY A 200 8.91 -30.63 1.98
CA GLY A 200 8.38 -29.96 0.79
C GLY A 200 8.00 -28.49 0.96
N LYS A 201 8.64 -27.78 1.91
CA LYS A 201 8.44 -26.34 2.15
C LYS A 201 8.64 -25.49 0.90
N SER A 202 9.80 -25.62 0.24
CA SER A 202 10.09 -24.90 -1.00
C SER A 202 9.16 -25.31 -2.15
N THR A 203 8.68 -26.56 -2.17
CA THR A 203 7.68 -27.01 -3.15
C THR A 203 6.35 -26.29 -2.93
N LEU A 204 5.87 -26.20 -1.69
CA LEU A 204 4.63 -25.48 -1.37
C LEU A 204 4.77 -23.97 -1.63
N PHE A 205 5.89 -23.39 -1.22
CA PHE A 205 6.20 -21.98 -1.50
C PHE A 205 6.11 -21.68 -3.00
N ASN A 206 6.76 -22.50 -3.83
CA ASN A 206 6.73 -22.35 -5.28
C ASN A 206 5.33 -22.62 -5.87
N ALA A 207 4.56 -23.56 -5.31
CA ALA A 207 3.18 -23.80 -5.74
C ALA A 207 2.28 -22.59 -5.47
N LEU A 208 2.44 -21.94 -4.30
CA LEU A 208 1.72 -20.72 -3.94
C LEU A 208 2.17 -19.53 -4.80
N ILE A 209 3.46 -19.31 -4.98
CA ILE A 209 3.98 -18.22 -5.82
C ILE A 209 3.60 -18.43 -7.29
N GLY A 210 3.84 -19.61 -7.86
CA GLY A 210 3.60 -19.87 -9.27
C GLY A 210 2.17 -19.57 -9.72
N LYS A 211 1.19 -19.74 -8.83
CA LYS A 211 -0.23 -19.49 -9.10
C LYS A 211 -0.71 -18.10 -8.68
N TYR A 212 -0.14 -17.52 -7.62
CA TYR A 212 -0.70 -16.33 -6.94
C TYR A 212 0.25 -15.13 -6.85
N ARG A 213 1.43 -15.19 -7.46
CA ARG A 213 2.41 -14.10 -7.40
C ARG A 213 1.81 -12.80 -7.90
N VAL A 214 2.05 -11.74 -7.12
CA VAL A 214 1.75 -10.37 -7.53
C VAL A 214 3.01 -9.75 -8.11
N LEU A 215 2.90 -9.16 -9.30
CA LEU A 215 4.01 -8.42 -9.90
C LEU A 215 4.18 -7.11 -9.14
N VAL A 216 5.22 -7.05 -8.32
CA VAL A 216 5.68 -5.81 -7.69
C VAL A 216 6.90 -5.31 -8.44
N HIS A 217 6.87 -4.05 -8.85
CA HIS A 217 8.08 -3.37 -9.31
C HIS A 217 8.88 -2.94 -8.08
N PRO A 218 10.22 -3.10 -8.08
CA PRO A 218 11.04 -2.55 -7.03
C PRO A 218 10.87 -1.03 -7.02
N THR A 219 10.49 -0.48 -5.87
CA THR A 219 10.49 0.98 -5.69
C THR A 219 11.93 1.48 -5.80
N PRO A 220 12.25 2.43 -6.69
CA PRO A 220 13.60 2.97 -6.83
C PRO A 220 14.10 3.51 -5.48
N GLY A 221 15.17 2.92 -4.93
CA GLY A 221 15.79 3.35 -3.67
C GLY A 221 15.74 2.36 -2.51
N THR A 222 15.02 1.23 -2.60
CA THR A 222 14.93 0.23 -1.49
C THR A 222 15.84 -0.99 -1.68
N THR A 223 16.97 -0.85 -2.40
CA THR A 223 17.87 -1.96 -2.79
C THR A 223 18.64 -2.63 -1.64
N ARG A 224 18.18 -2.50 -0.40
CA ARG A 224 18.76 -3.15 0.79
C ARG A 224 17.80 -4.08 1.52
N ASP A 225 16.51 -4.08 1.18
CA ASP A 225 15.57 -5.02 1.76
C ASP A 225 15.58 -6.35 0.97
N PRO A 226 15.59 -7.51 1.65
CA PRO A 226 15.37 -8.79 0.97
C PRO A 226 14.07 -8.69 0.17
N ILE A 227 14.09 -9.16 -1.08
CA ILE A 227 12.91 -9.16 -1.95
C ILE A 227 11.84 -10.00 -1.25
N LYS A 228 10.82 -9.31 -0.73
CA LYS A 228 9.61 -9.91 -0.18
C LYS A 228 8.80 -10.46 -1.33
N GLU A 229 8.31 -11.69 -1.21
CA GLU A 229 7.35 -12.23 -2.17
C GLU A 229 5.94 -11.94 -1.66
N ILE A 230 5.16 -11.25 -2.49
CA ILE A 230 3.75 -10.96 -2.22
C ILE A 230 2.91 -11.88 -3.09
N ILE A 231 1.98 -12.59 -2.46
CA ILE A 231 0.97 -13.39 -3.14
C ILE A 231 -0.41 -12.77 -2.93
N ALA A 232 -1.32 -12.94 -3.89
CA ALA A 232 -2.71 -12.53 -3.78
C ALA A 232 -3.61 -13.76 -3.66
N ILE A 233 -4.23 -13.92 -2.50
CA ILE A 233 -5.22 -14.97 -2.23
C ILE A 233 -6.60 -14.31 -2.22
N ASP A 234 -7.49 -14.67 -3.15
CA ASP A 234 -8.76 -13.97 -3.41
C ASP A 234 -8.60 -12.43 -3.46
N GLU A 235 -7.57 -11.97 -4.18
CA GLU A 235 -7.20 -10.55 -4.33
C GLU A 235 -6.70 -9.84 -3.06
N ILE A 236 -6.59 -10.54 -1.93
CA ILE A 236 -6.01 -10.02 -0.69
C ILE A 236 -4.49 -10.29 -0.70
N PRO A 237 -3.64 -9.26 -0.50
CA PRO A 237 -2.20 -9.44 -0.47
C PRO A 237 -1.72 -10.09 0.83
N PHE A 238 -0.78 -11.03 0.71
CA PHE A 238 -0.05 -11.64 1.83
C PHE A 238 1.45 -11.62 1.54
N GLU A 239 2.24 -11.35 2.58
CA GLU A 239 3.71 -11.48 2.52
C GLU A 239 4.08 -12.93 2.88
N ILE A 240 4.70 -13.68 1.96
CA ILE A 240 5.10 -15.06 2.20
C ILE A 240 6.62 -15.14 2.37
N THR A 241 7.07 -15.77 3.45
CA THR A 241 8.50 -15.97 3.73
C THR A 241 8.84 -17.45 3.69
N ASP A 242 9.83 -17.82 2.86
CA ASP A 242 10.38 -19.18 2.81
C ASP A 242 11.45 -19.39 3.89
N THR A 243 11.52 -20.61 4.41
CA THR A 243 12.63 -21.14 5.22
C THR A 243 13.89 -21.42 4.38
N ALA A 244 13.79 -21.47 3.04
CA ALA A 244 14.88 -21.92 2.19
C ALA A 244 15.03 -21.15 0.87
N GLY A 245 15.37 -19.86 0.93
CA GLY A 245 16.11 -19.23 -0.16
C GLY A 245 15.56 -17.91 -0.66
N VAL A 246 15.92 -16.82 0.01
CA VAL A 246 16.07 -15.54 -0.67
C VAL A 246 17.44 -15.58 -1.38
N ARG A 247 17.48 -16.21 -2.56
CA ARG A 247 18.64 -16.39 -3.47
C ARG A 247 19.78 -17.27 -2.92
N LYS A 248 19.91 -18.52 -3.40
CA LYS A 248 21.13 -19.31 -3.19
C LYS A 248 22.32 -18.69 -3.94
N PRO A 249 23.50 -18.64 -3.31
CA PRO A 249 24.60 -19.45 -3.84
C PRO A 249 25.04 -20.53 -2.83
N GLN A 250 25.67 -21.54 -3.42
CA GLN A 250 26.22 -22.79 -2.89
C GLN A 250 26.73 -22.82 -1.44
N ASP A 251 26.54 -24.00 -0.83
CA ASP A 251 27.40 -24.65 0.17
C ASP A 251 28.03 -23.77 1.25
N LYS A 252 27.36 -23.73 2.40
CA LYS A 252 27.97 -23.97 3.72
C LYS A 252 26.88 -24.16 4.78
N LEU A 253 26.81 -25.40 5.25
CA LEU A 253 26.46 -25.86 6.60
C LEU A 253 25.22 -25.28 7.31
N GLU A 254 24.38 -26.22 7.73
CA GLU A 254 23.07 -26.17 8.37
C GLU A 254 23.01 -25.50 9.77
N GLU A 255 23.98 -24.65 10.14
CA GLU A 255 24.04 -23.98 11.45
C GLU A 255 23.17 -22.71 11.57
N MET A 256 22.46 -22.32 10.50
CA MET A 256 21.53 -21.17 10.52
C MET A 256 20.05 -21.58 10.69
N SER A 257 19.76 -22.85 11.00
CA SER A 257 18.41 -23.44 10.85
C SER A 257 17.42 -23.12 11.98
N ILE A 258 17.89 -22.89 13.22
CA ILE A 258 17.02 -22.56 14.36
C ILE A 258 16.69 -21.06 14.39
N GLU A 259 17.69 -20.19 14.41
CA GLU A 259 17.47 -18.73 14.48
C GLU A 259 16.62 -18.20 13.31
N ARG A 260 16.76 -18.78 12.11
CA ARG A 260 15.92 -18.45 10.95
C ARG A 260 14.48 -18.90 11.14
N THR A 261 14.27 -20.12 11.63
CA THR A 261 12.92 -20.66 11.90
C THR A 261 12.24 -19.87 13.01
N GLU A 262 12.94 -19.57 14.10
CA GLU A 262 12.45 -18.67 15.16
C GLU A 262 12.16 -17.26 14.64
N GLY A 263 12.98 -16.74 13.73
CA GLY A 263 12.74 -15.46 13.06
C GLY A 263 11.42 -15.44 12.29
N ILE A 264 11.11 -16.52 11.56
CA ILE A 264 9.84 -16.68 10.84
C ILE A 264 8.69 -16.82 11.82
N ILE A 265 8.78 -17.72 12.80
CA ILE A 265 7.77 -17.93 13.85
C ILE A 265 7.41 -16.61 14.53
N ARG A 266 8.42 -15.82 14.91
CA ARG A 266 8.23 -14.54 15.58
C ARG A 266 7.50 -13.52 14.70
N ARG A 267 7.83 -13.43 13.41
CA ARG A 267 7.31 -12.39 12.49
C ARG A 267 6.00 -12.77 11.80
N ALA A 268 5.68 -14.05 11.69
CA ALA A 268 4.48 -14.52 11.01
C ALA A 268 3.21 -14.19 11.81
N ASP A 269 2.18 -13.78 11.09
CA ASP A 269 0.79 -13.67 11.58
C ASP A 269 0.08 -15.03 11.48
N LEU A 270 0.51 -15.89 10.55
CA LEU A 270 0.07 -17.27 10.39
C LEU A 270 1.24 -18.19 10.00
N LEU A 271 1.35 -19.33 10.68
CA LEU A 271 2.28 -20.39 10.32
C LEU A 271 1.59 -21.51 9.53
N LEU A 272 2.19 -21.91 8.42
CA LEU A 272 1.87 -23.12 7.69
C LEU A 272 2.85 -24.19 8.15
N MET A 273 2.39 -25.09 9.01
CA MET A 273 3.19 -26.16 9.60
C MET A 273 3.07 -27.40 8.73
N LEU A 274 4.14 -27.72 8.00
CA LEU A 274 4.14 -28.84 7.06
C LEU A 274 4.65 -30.11 7.71
N TYR A 275 3.91 -31.17 7.47
CA TYR A 275 4.19 -32.53 7.89
C TYR A 275 4.25 -33.44 6.68
N ASP A 276 5.13 -34.43 6.72
CA ASP A 276 5.24 -35.41 5.65
C ASP A 276 4.22 -36.51 5.90
N ALA A 277 3.49 -36.96 4.86
CA ALA A 277 2.67 -38.17 4.95
C ALA A 277 3.47 -39.43 5.34
N GLU A 278 4.82 -39.36 5.28
CA GLU A 278 5.74 -40.41 5.65
C GLU A 278 6.32 -40.32 7.09
N GLY A 279 6.15 -39.20 7.81
CA GLY A 279 6.84 -38.98 9.09
C GLY A 279 6.05 -38.18 10.13
N THR A 280 6.54 -38.21 11.37
CA THR A 280 5.93 -37.56 12.54
C THR A 280 6.93 -36.60 13.18
N ASP A 281 6.93 -35.34 12.76
CA ASP A 281 7.64 -34.29 13.47
C ASP A 281 6.62 -33.40 14.17
N ASP A 282 6.50 -33.52 15.49
CA ASP A 282 5.68 -32.61 16.30
C ASP A 282 6.46 -31.33 16.56
N LEU A 283 6.39 -30.40 15.61
CA LEU A 283 6.56 -28.99 15.95
C LEU A 283 5.34 -28.56 16.74
N ASP A 284 5.56 -28.17 17.99
CA ASP A 284 4.55 -27.56 18.85
C ASP A 284 4.79 -26.05 18.93
N THR A 285 3.73 -25.25 18.81
CA THR A 285 3.82 -23.79 18.87
C THR A 285 2.51 -23.18 19.33
N GLU A 286 2.59 -22.20 20.23
CA GLU A 286 1.44 -21.41 20.66
C GLU A 286 1.02 -20.35 19.62
N LYS A 287 1.79 -20.18 18.54
CA LYS A 287 1.47 -19.26 17.45
C LYS A 287 0.31 -19.79 16.60
N SER A 288 -0.51 -18.85 16.12
CA SER A 288 -1.55 -19.09 15.12
C SER A 288 -0.99 -19.88 13.93
N SER A 289 -1.51 -21.09 13.70
CA SER A 289 -0.95 -22.05 12.75
C SER A 289 -2.02 -22.91 12.08
N LEU A 290 -1.68 -23.43 10.90
CA LEU A 290 -2.40 -24.47 10.18
C LEU A 290 -1.48 -25.67 9.98
N ARG A 291 -1.93 -26.84 10.40
CA ARG A 291 -1.26 -28.13 10.21
C ARG A 291 -1.58 -28.69 8.83
N ILE A 292 -0.56 -28.84 8.00
CA ILE A 292 -0.67 -29.23 6.60
C ILE A 292 0.05 -30.55 6.39
N LEU A 293 -0.70 -31.57 5.98
CA LEU A 293 -0.13 -32.85 5.57
C LEU A 293 0.25 -32.79 4.09
N ASN A 294 1.53 -32.85 3.77
CA ASN A 294 2.04 -32.76 2.40
C ASN A 294 2.40 -34.13 1.81
N LYS A 295 2.64 -34.19 0.50
CA LYS A 295 3.03 -35.39 -0.28
C LYS A 295 1.98 -36.51 -0.26
N VAL A 296 0.70 -36.16 -0.16
CA VAL A 296 -0.38 -37.15 -0.13
C VAL A 296 -0.53 -37.96 -1.42
N ASP A 297 0.15 -37.55 -2.49
CA ASP A 297 0.27 -38.31 -3.74
C ASP A 297 1.14 -39.57 -3.62
N LEU A 298 2.01 -39.67 -2.61
CA LEU A 298 2.93 -40.81 -2.45
C LEU A 298 2.29 -42.04 -1.76
N LYS A 299 1.10 -41.90 -1.16
CA LYS A 299 0.42 -42.98 -0.46
C LYS A 299 -1.05 -43.10 -0.85
N HIS A 300 -1.53 -44.33 -1.01
CA HIS A 300 -2.96 -44.63 -1.03
C HIS A 300 -3.51 -44.65 0.41
N ASN A 301 -4.65 -44.02 0.66
CA ASN A 301 -5.34 -43.93 1.98
C ASN A 301 -4.56 -43.18 3.09
N VAL A 302 -4.10 -41.97 2.80
CA VAL A 302 -3.56 -41.07 3.84
C VAL A 302 -4.67 -40.69 4.83
N ARG A 303 -4.50 -41.05 6.11
CA ARG A 303 -5.35 -40.51 7.19
C ARG A 303 -4.90 -39.09 7.50
N ALA A 304 -5.79 -38.12 7.30
CA ALA A 304 -5.54 -36.71 7.59
C ALA A 304 -6.08 -36.28 8.97
N ASP A 305 -6.36 -37.25 9.86
CA ASP A 305 -6.87 -36.98 11.20
C ASP A 305 -5.87 -36.10 11.96
N GLY A 306 -6.33 -34.96 12.49
CA GLY A 306 -5.49 -34.00 13.20
C GLY A 306 -4.75 -32.96 12.35
N PHE A 307 -5.01 -32.93 11.03
CA PHE A 307 -4.51 -31.90 10.11
C PHE A 307 -5.65 -31.03 9.58
N ASP A 308 -5.37 -29.74 9.38
CA ASP A 308 -6.33 -28.78 8.83
C ASP A 308 -6.55 -28.99 7.34
N VAL A 309 -5.51 -29.42 6.62
CA VAL A 309 -5.57 -29.72 5.18
C VAL A 309 -4.49 -30.71 4.76
N ALA A 310 -4.86 -31.60 3.84
CA ALA A 310 -3.97 -32.53 3.17
C ALA A 310 -3.73 -32.08 1.73
N VAL A 311 -2.48 -31.90 1.31
CA VAL A 311 -2.08 -31.35 0.01
C VAL A 311 -1.03 -32.20 -0.69
N SER A 312 -0.98 -32.09 -2.01
CA SER A 312 0.22 -32.41 -2.77
C SER A 312 0.76 -31.11 -3.33
N ALA A 313 1.78 -30.54 -2.68
CA ALA A 313 2.40 -29.31 -3.15
C ALA A 313 3.00 -29.45 -4.55
N LEU A 314 3.50 -30.63 -4.90
CA LEU A 314 4.09 -30.92 -6.21
C LEU A 314 3.03 -30.93 -7.31
N ASN A 315 1.89 -31.59 -7.07
CA ASN A 315 0.84 -31.78 -8.08
C ASN A 315 -0.26 -30.70 -8.02
N GLY A 316 -0.24 -29.84 -7.01
CA GLY A 316 -1.25 -28.80 -6.79
C GLY A 316 -2.54 -29.29 -6.13
N THR A 317 -2.62 -30.56 -5.70
CA THR A 317 -3.81 -31.13 -5.06
C THR A 317 -4.15 -30.39 -3.78
N ASN A 318 -5.42 -29.97 -3.64
CA ASN A 318 -5.98 -29.26 -2.49
C ASN A 318 -5.31 -27.92 -2.11
N ILE A 319 -4.51 -27.33 -3.00
CA ILE A 319 -3.94 -25.99 -2.78
C ILE A 319 -5.03 -24.92 -2.66
N ASP A 320 -6.14 -25.06 -3.40
CA ASP A 320 -7.30 -24.16 -3.27
C ASP A 320 -8.03 -24.33 -1.92
N THR A 321 -8.05 -25.54 -1.36
CA THR A 321 -8.58 -25.79 -0.02
C THR A 321 -7.70 -25.16 1.06
N LEU A 322 -6.37 -25.33 0.96
CA LEU A 322 -5.41 -24.65 1.85
C LEU A 322 -5.60 -23.13 1.82
N ARG A 323 -5.81 -22.58 0.62
CA ARG A 323 -6.07 -21.15 0.43
C ARG A 323 -7.30 -20.67 1.19
N GLN A 324 -8.42 -21.41 1.10
CA GLN A 324 -9.63 -21.08 1.84
C GLN A 324 -9.41 -21.18 3.35
N LYS A 325 -8.67 -22.20 3.81
CA LYS A 325 -8.29 -22.35 5.22
C LYS A 325 -7.45 -21.17 5.73
N ILE A 326 -6.51 -20.67 4.93
CA ILE A 326 -5.74 -19.46 5.28
C ILE A 326 -6.67 -18.26 5.48
N LEU A 327 -7.63 -18.03 4.57
CA LEU A 327 -8.58 -16.93 4.68
C LEU A 327 -9.50 -17.08 5.90
N GLU A 328 -10.04 -18.29 6.13
CA GLU A 328 -10.90 -18.58 7.28
C GLU A 328 -10.18 -18.31 8.60
N HIS A 329 -8.96 -18.84 8.74
CA HIS A 329 -8.16 -18.73 9.95
C HIS A 329 -7.77 -17.28 10.26
N LEU A 330 -7.51 -16.49 9.22
CA LEU A 330 -7.20 -15.07 9.36
C LEU A 330 -8.43 -14.16 9.45
N GLN A 331 -9.64 -14.74 9.49
CA GLN A 331 -10.93 -14.05 9.51
C GLN A 331 -11.11 -13.11 8.32
N LEU A 332 -10.62 -13.51 7.15
CA LEU A 332 -10.69 -12.79 5.88
C LEU A 332 -11.61 -13.50 4.87
N ALA A 333 -12.11 -14.69 5.20
CA ALA A 333 -13.02 -15.45 4.35
C ALA A 333 -14.37 -14.75 4.17
N GLY A 334 -14.93 -14.86 2.96
CA GLY A 334 -16.31 -14.45 2.67
C GLY A 334 -16.58 -12.94 2.70
N MET A 335 -15.58 -12.10 2.94
CA MET A 335 -15.76 -10.65 2.96
C MET A 335 -16.02 -10.11 1.55
N LYS A 336 -17.30 -9.84 1.28
CA LYS A 336 -17.71 -9.22 0.02
C LYS A 336 -17.60 -7.71 0.11
N TYR A 337 -16.69 -7.14 -0.65
CA TYR A 337 -16.65 -5.71 -0.90
C TYR A 337 -17.59 -5.34 -2.06
N SER A 338 -18.41 -4.32 -1.85
CA SER A 338 -19.13 -3.62 -2.91
C SER A 338 -18.46 -2.26 -3.15
N SER A 339 -18.36 -1.85 -4.42
CA SER A 339 -17.77 -0.55 -4.76
C SER A 339 -18.44 0.59 -4.01
N GLY A 340 -17.64 1.54 -3.52
CA GLY A 340 -18.11 2.72 -2.77
C GLY A 340 -18.46 2.43 -1.32
N LYS A 341 -18.28 1.20 -0.83
CA LYS A 341 -18.48 0.88 0.59
C LYS A 341 -17.34 1.46 1.43
N ALA A 342 -17.69 2.03 2.58
CA ALA A 342 -16.74 2.45 3.60
C ALA A 342 -16.04 1.24 4.21
N ILE A 343 -14.71 1.31 4.29
CA ILE A 343 -13.87 0.30 4.95
C ILE A 343 -12.87 1.05 5.84
N VAL A 344 -12.67 0.54 7.05
CA VAL A 344 -11.55 0.93 7.92
C VAL A 344 -10.29 0.25 7.40
N PHE A 345 -9.26 1.01 7.05
CA PHE A 345 -8.09 0.47 6.35
C PHE A 345 -6.75 0.81 6.99
N THR A 346 -6.73 1.61 8.07
CA THR A 346 -5.52 1.84 8.86
C THR A 346 -5.70 1.46 10.32
N ASN A 347 -4.59 1.12 10.99
CA ASN A 347 -4.61 0.82 12.42
C ASN A 347 -5.04 2.04 13.25
N ARG A 348 -4.64 3.27 12.86
CA ARG A 348 -5.09 4.51 13.53
C ARG A 348 -6.60 4.60 13.55
N GLN A 349 -7.23 4.39 12.39
CA GLN A 349 -8.69 4.45 12.26
C GLN A 349 -9.38 3.42 13.15
N LYS A 350 -8.89 2.16 13.14
CA LYS A 350 -9.43 1.10 13.99
C LYS A 350 -9.34 1.45 15.48
N VAL A 351 -8.17 1.90 15.95
CA VAL A 351 -7.96 2.28 17.35
C VAL A 351 -8.93 3.38 17.80
N LEU A 352 -9.05 4.46 17.02
CA LEU A 352 -9.97 5.56 17.34
C LEU A 352 -11.43 5.11 17.37
N LEU A 353 -11.84 4.23 16.45
CA LEU A 353 -13.20 3.68 16.43
C LEU A 353 -13.47 2.71 17.60
N ASP A 354 -12.48 1.92 18.01
CA ASP A 354 -12.57 1.05 19.19
C ASP A 354 -12.64 1.84 20.50
N GLU A 355 -11.99 3.01 20.58
CA GLU A 355 -12.13 3.92 21.72
C GLU A 355 -13.59 4.38 21.90
N ILE A 356 -14.29 4.67 20.79
CA ILE A 356 -15.69 5.12 20.83
C ILE A 356 -16.62 4.05 21.40
N LYS A 357 -16.36 2.77 21.11
CA LYS A 357 -17.15 1.65 21.67
C LYS A 357 -17.12 1.60 23.19
N LYS A 358 -15.97 1.95 23.78
CA LYS A 358 -15.72 1.93 25.23
C LYS A 358 -16.34 3.11 25.98
N ILE A 359 -16.77 4.16 25.27
CA ILE A 359 -17.39 5.33 25.89
C ILE A 359 -18.86 5.04 26.17
N ASP A 360 -19.28 5.14 27.43
CA ASP A 360 -20.68 5.05 27.82
C ASP A 360 -21.36 6.42 27.78
N SER A 361 -22.49 6.46 27.06
CA SER A 361 -23.51 7.53 27.04
C SER A 361 -23.06 8.99 26.83
N ASN A 362 -21.81 9.26 26.44
CA ASN A 362 -21.31 10.61 26.17
C ASN A 362 -21.12 10.87 24.67
N THR A 363 -22.21 11.28 24.01
CA THR A 363 -22.23 11.63 22.58
C THR A 363 -21.20 12.73 22.22
N ALA A 364 -20.95 13.70 23.11
CA ALA A 364 -20.00 14.78 22.84
C ALA A 364 -18.56 14.25 22.70
N THR A 365 -18.13 13.37 23.60
CA THR A 365 -16.80 12.73 23.50
C THR A 365 -16.67 11.86 22.26
N GLN A 366 -17.72 11.12 21.89
CA GLN A 366 -17.72 10.32 20.65
C GLN A 366 -17.54 11.20 19.41
N LYS A 367 -18.25 12.33 19.34
CA LYS A 367 -18.12 13.29 18.24
C LYS A 367 -16.73 13.92 18.18
N ILE A 368 -16.08 14.17 19.32
CA ILE A 368 -14.68 14.64 19.34
C ILE A 368 -13.78 13.60 18.65
N ILE A 369 -13.88 12.33 19.02
CA ILE A 369 -13.04 11.28 18.42
C ILE A 369 -13.33 11.08 16.94
N LEU A 370 -14.60 11.13 16.51
CA LEU A 370 -14.95 11.05 15.09
C LEU A 370 -14.41 12.25 14.29
N ASN A 371 -14.37 13.45 14.89
CA ASN A 371 -13.71 14.61 14.25
C ASN A 371 -12.19 14.44 14.18
N LYS A 372 -11.55 13.86 15.21
CA LYS A 372 -10.13 13.48 15.14
C LYS A 372 -9.88 12.51 14.00
N LEU A 373 -10.74 11.51 13.83
CA LEU A 373 -10.61 10.55 12.74
C LEU A 373 -10.51 11.23 11.35
N LEU A 374 -11.25 12.33 11.15
CA LEU A 374 -11.27 13.13 9.93
C LEU A 374 -10.15 14.19 9.84
N TRP A 375 -9.65 14.72 10.96
CA TRP A 375 -8.82 15.94 10.96
C TRP A 375 -7.58 15.90 11.89
N GLU A 376 -7.25 14.76 12.47
CA GLU A 376 -6.04 14.52 13.28
C GLU A 376 -5.48 13.10 12.99
#